data_AF-A0A9P7E181-F1
#
_entry.id   AF-A0A9P7E181-F1
#
_cell.length_a   1.000
_cell.length_b   1.000
_cell.length_c   1.000
_cell.angle_alpha   90.00
_cell.angle_beta   90.00
_cell.angle_gamma   90.00
#
_symmetry.space_group_name_H-M   'P 1'
#
loop_
_entity.id
_entity.type
_entity.pdbx_description
1 polymer ?
#
loop_
_entity_poly.entity_id
_entity_poly.type
_entity_poly.pdbx_seq_one_letter_code
_entity_poly.pdbx_strand_id
1 'polypeptide(L)'
;MSAASPLTRVKRSVFGTRLTPVLSISTQLLRTIPSIGLRLWNVSANCVANMPMAQQYVTLVDASGNASLSGSGFLPSVVCPGPMNMNQTYSSLTILSQGFYKYRFLDASICEVTPLLTTVRANYSNDLISSEVNSSTPFRPENVQLLSFIAGVVKFQSMNSQGLSSSVIGDTLYSIYSSTTNTSIDNNLGNQTQVYKELEEYWRGVIEFSATFLRSGFMVVGSFPDNTIPNNLSSPVNGTMYISTIGWTRRSVTYLLAILPITITAIFTLACALYSIFKEGRYR
;
A
#
# COMPACT_ATOMS: atom_id res chain seq x y z
N MET A 1 -3.09 29.57 -13.06
CA MET A 1 -3.88 28.33 -13.15
C MET A 1 -4.38 27.98 -11.76
N SER A 2 -5.69 27.81 -11.61
CA SER A 2 -6.36 27.38 -10.37
C SER A 2 -6.68 25.90 -10.55
N ALA A 3 -6.04 25.02 -9.78
CA ALA A 3 -6.19 23.58 -9.94
C ALA A 3 -6.66 22.96 -8.63
N ALA A 4 -7.73 22.17 -8.66
CA ALA A 4 -8.14 21.44 -7.49
C ALA A 4 -7.14 20.30 -7.19
N SER A 5 -6.52 20.27 -6.01
CA SER A 5 -5.73 19.16 -5.46
C SER A 5 -6.40 18.67 -4.18
N PRO A 6 -6.57 17.37 -3.93
CA PRO A 6 -7.11 16.95 -2.64
C PRO A 6 -6.03 16.95 -1.57
N LEU A 7 -6.30 17.57 -0.42
CA LEU A 7 -5.55 17.37 0.82
C LEU A 7 -6.38 16.43 1.68
N THR A 8 -5.78 15.32 2.12
CA THR A 8 -6.50 14.31 2.89
C THR A 8 -6.20 14.52 4.37
N ARG A 9 -7.21 14.73 5.21
CA ARG A 9 -7.01 14.62 6.66
C ARG A 9 -7.46 13.22 7.06
N VAL A 10 -6.50 12.36 7.38
CA VAL A 10 -6.79 11.09 8.05
C VAL A 10 -6.91 11.41 9.53
N LYS A 11 -8.03 11.03 10.17
CA LYS A 11 -8.26 11.29 11.58
C LYS A 11 -8.37 9.97 12.33
N ARG A 12 -7.54 9.79 13.35
CA ARG A 12 -7.56 8.63 14.23
C ARG A 12 -8.77 8.71 15.16
N SER A 13 -9.54 7.63 15.27
CA SER A 13 -10.51 7.42 16.35
C SER A 13 -10.08 6.19 17.15
N VAL A 14 -9.70 6.40 18.42
CA VAL A 14 -9.46 5.33 19.40
C VAL A 14 -10.64 5.31 20.35
N PHE A 15 -11.35 4.18 20.36
CA PHE A 15 -12.45 3.75 21.24
C PHE A 15 -13.30 4.79 21.99
N GLY A 16 -14.57 4.87 21.57
CA GLY A 16 -15.72 5.37 22.33
C GLY A 16 -17.01 4.78 21.74
N THR A 17 -17.88 4.26 22.59
CA THR A 17 -19.07 3.42 22.29
C THR A 17 -20.11 4.05 21.35
N ARG A 18 -19.92 3.93 20.03
CA ARG A 18 -20.97 4.12 19.02
C ARG A 18 -20.74 3.15 17.86
N LEU A 19 -21.66 2.20 17.67
CA LEU A 19 -21.84 1.29 16.51
C LEU A 19 -20.64 1.25 15.56
N THR A 20 -19.52 0.72 16.05
CA THR A 20 -18.26 0.65 15.30
C THR A 20 -18.28 -0.55 14.35
N PRO A 21 -17.74 -0.42 13.14
CA PRO A 21 -17.60 -1.56 12.24
C PRO A 21 -16.74 -2.65 12.91
N VAL A 22 -17.28 -3.87 12.98
CA VAL A 22 -16.60 -5.03 13.57
C VAL A 22 -16.01 -5.86 12.44
N LEU A 23 -14.71 -6.15 12.54
CA LEU A 23 -14.02 -7.10 11.66
C LEU A 23 -14.30 -8.52 12.16
N SER A 24 -14.90 -9.34 11.32
CA SER A 24 -15.13 -10.76 11.54
C SER A 24 -14.24 -11.56 10.60
N ILE A 25 -13.60 -12.61 11.12
CA ILE A 25 -12.62 -13.40 10.38
C ILE A 25 -12.99 -14.87 10.55
N SER A 26 -13.23 -15.53 9.42
CA SER A 26 -13.41 -16.98 9.35
C SER A 26 -12.27 -17.59 8.54
N THR A 27 -11.88 -18.82 8.88
CA THR A 27 -10.76 -19.50 8.21
C THR A 27 -11.11 -20.93 7.87
N GLN A 28 -10.62 -21.40 6.73
CA GLN A 28 -10.76 -22.79 6.30
C GLN A 28 -9.45 -23.32 5.73
N LEU A 29 -9.05 -24.52 6.13
CA LEU A 29 -7.89 -25.22 5.57
C LEU A 29 -8.33 -25.95 4.29
N LEU A 30 -7.73 -25.63 3.13
CA LEU A 30 -8.18 -26.15 1.84
C LEU A 30 -7.49 -27.44 1.40
N ARG A 31 -6.19 -27.57 1.66
CA ARG A 31 -5.41 -28.75 1.25
C ARG A 31 -4.07 -28.78 1.96
N THR A 32 -3.61 -29.98 2.31
CA THR A 32 -2.27 -30.26 2.80
C THR A 32 -1.59 -31.19 1.80
N ILE A 33 -0.51 -30.71 1.18
CA ILE A 33 0.51 -31.55 0.55
C ILE A 33 1.49 -31.91 1.68
N PRO A 34 2.20 -33.07 1.67
CA PRO A 34 3.02 -33.56 2.77
C PRO A 34 3.96 -32.54 3.46
N SER A 35 4.29 -31.42 2.82
CA SER A 35 5.12 -30.34 3.39
C SER A 35 4.50 -28.94 3.45
N ILE A 36 3.38 -28.68 2.76
CA ILE A 36 2.81 -27.33 2.61
C ILE A 36 1.27 -27.39 2.60
N GLY A 37 0.63 -26.53 3.38
CA GLY A 37 -0.81 -26.32 3.39
C GLY A 37 -1.22 -24.92 2.92
N LEU A 38 -2.48 -24.78 2.49
CA LEU A 38 -3.10 -23.49 2.18
C LEU A 38 -4.27 -23.21 3.12
N ARG A 39 -4.30 -22.01 3.68
CA ARG A 39 -5.38 -21.49 4.52
C ARG A 39 -6.10 -20.37 3.80
N LEU A 40 -7.41 -20.53 3.63
CA LEU A 40 -8.29 -19.48 3.14
C LEU A 40 -8.83 -18.68 4.34
N TRP A 41 -8.83 -17.37 4.17
CA TRP A 41 -9.38 -16.42 5.10
C TRP A 41 -10.58 -15.75 4.43
N ASN A 42 -11.71 -15.73 5.13
CA ASN A 42 -12.86 -14.92 4.77
C ASN A 42 -12.98 -13.81 5.82
N VAL A 43 -12.62 -12.61 5.42
CA VAL A 43 -12.61 -11.43 6.27
C VAL A 43 -13.79 -10.55 5.89
N SER A 44 -14.67 -10.29 6.85
CA SER A 44 -15.80 -9.39 6.66
C SER A 44 -15.76 -8.24 7.64
N ALA A 45 -16.19 -7.05 7.21
CA ALA A 45 -16.43 -5.93 8.12
C ALA A 45 -17.90 -5.53 8.02
N ASN A 46 -18.55 -5.36 9.17
CA ASN A 46 -19.89 -4.78 9.18
C ASN A 46 -19.78 -3.27 9.03
N CYS A 47 -19.96 -2.77 7.80
CA CYS A 47 -19.96 -1.33 7.56
C CYS A 47 -21.27 -0.70 8.06
N VAL A 48 -21.27 0.62 8.30
CA VAL A 48 -22.46 1.36 8.72
C VAL A 48 -23.58 1.15 7.67
N ALA A 49 -24.79 0.81 8.14
CA ALA A 49 -25.98 0.39 7.36
C ALA A 49 -26.08 -1.10 6.97
N ASN A 50 -25.50 -2.03 7.75
CA ASN A 50 -25.70 -3.49 7.62
C ASN A 50 -25.30 -4.07 6.25
N MET A 51 -24.41 -3.40 5.52
CA MET A 51 -23.84 -3.93 4.29
C MET A 51 -22.46 -4.53 4.62
N PRO A 52 -22.37 -5.85 4.80
CA PRO A 52 -21.11 -6.49 5.09
C PRO A 52 -20.19 -6.41 3.87
N MET A 53 -19.00 -5.88 4.06
CA MET A 53 -17.95 -5.92 3.04
C MET A 53 -17.08 -7.13 3.33
N ALA A 54 -17.00 -8.07 2.40
CA ALA A 54 -16.19 -9.28 2.52
C ALA A 54 -15.01 -9.28 1.55
N GLN A 55 -13.90 -9.85 1.99
CA GLN A 55 -12.68 -10.07 1.23
C GLN A 55 -12.11 -11.45 1.56
N GLN A 56 -11.57 -12.11 0.55
CA GLN A 56 -10.98 -13.44 0.70
C GLN A 56 -9.47 -13.37 0.44
N TYR A 57 -8.71 -14.09 1.26
CA TYR A 57 -7.25 -14.16 1.16
C TYR A 57 -6.80 -15.61 1.29
N VAL A 58 -5.63 -15.93 0.72
CA VAL A 58 -5.00 -17.23 0.86
C VAL A 58 -3.61 -17.04 1.42
N THR A 59 -3.26 -17.81 2.46
CA THR A 59 -1.92 -17.84 3.03
C THR A 59 -1.37 -19.26 3.10
N LEU A 60 -0.05 -19.38 3.11
CA LEU A 60 0.69 -20.61 3.34
C LEU A 60 0.68 -20.96 4.82
N VAL A 61 0.53 -22.25 5.09
CA VAL A 61 0.65 -22.88 6.40
C VAL A 61 1.45 -24.17 6.25
N ASP A 62 1.89 -24.77 7.35
CA ASP A 62 2.48 -26.09 7.32
C ASP A 62 1.43 -27.19 7.05
N ALA A 63 1.88 -28.44 6.91
CA ALA A 63 1.00 -29.59 6.69
C ALA A 63 0.02 -29.86 7.86
N SER A 64 0.30 -29.31 9.05
CA SER A 64 -0.59 -29.35 10.21
C SER A 64 -1.56 -28.17 10.25
N GLY A 65 -1.47 -27.25 9.28
CA GLY A 65 -2.30 -26.06 9.19
C GLY A 65 -1.81 -24.89 10.04
N ASN A 66 -0.64 -24.96 10.68
CA ASN A 66 -0.10 -23.87 11.49
C ASN A 66 0.70 -22.89 10.63
N ALA A 67 0.55 -21.59 10.91
CA ALA A 67 1.35 -20.56 10.28
C ALA A 67 2.61 -20.29 11.13
N SER A 68 3.74 -20.06 10.47
CA SER A 68 4.98 -19.68 11.16
C SER A 68 4.85 -18.29 11.78
N LEU A 69 5.01 -18.18 13.10
CA LEU A 69 4.90 -16.90 13.83
C LEU A 69 5.88 -15.82 13.34
N SER A 70 7.04 -16.21 12.80
CA SER A 70 8.08 -15.30 12.32
C SER A 70 8.23 -15.30 10.79
N GLY A 71 7.87 -16.42 10.14
CA GLY A 71 8.04 -16.61 8.69
C GLY A 71 6.78 -16.33 7.86
N SER A 72 5.60 -16.31 8.48
CA SER A 72 4.34 -16.00 7.80
C SER A 72 3.63 -14.84 8.47
N GLY A 73 3.12 -13.91 7.66
CA GLY A 73 2.38 -12.75 8.12
C GLY A 73 1.09 -12.57 7.35
N PHE A 74 0.02 -12.25 8.06
CA PHE A 74 -1.29 -11.95 7.48
C PHE A 74 -1.77 -10.60 8.01
N LEU A 75 -2.07 -9.68 7.10
CA LEU A 75 -2.54 -8.33 7.39
C LEU A 75 -3.69 -7.98 6.44
N PRO A 76 -4.91 -8.49 6.70
CA PRO A 76 -6.09 -8.11 5.95
C PRO A 76 -6.45 -6.65 6.22
N SER A 77 -6.98 -5.98 5.20
CA SER A 77 -7.62 -4.67 5.38
C SER A 77 -8.96 -4.57 4.63
N VAL A 78 -10.04 -4.29 5.34
CA VAL A 78 -11.36 -4.12 4.72
C VAL A 78 -11.69 -2.64 4.59
N VAL A 79 -12.09 -2.23 3.39
CA VAL A 79 -12.48 -0.85 3.11
C VAL A 79 -14.00 -0.76 3.13
N CYS A 80 -14.51 0.06 4.04
CA CYS A 80 -15.90 0.50 4.10
C CYS A 80 -15.98 1.89 3.45
N PRO A 81 -16.57 2.02 2.25
CA PRO A 81 -16.94 3.36 1.77
C PRO A 81 -18.01 3.92 2.70
N GLY A 82 -17.87 5.18 3.15
CA GLY A 82 -18.94 5.84 3.89
C GLY A 82 -20.11 6.20 2.97
N PRO A 83 -21.21 6.71 3.53
CA PRO A 83 -22.37 5.94 3.95
C PRO A 83 -23.26 5.43 2.80
N MET A 84 -23.90 4.30 3.06
CA MET A 84 -24.62 3.43 2.14
C MET A 84 -26.14 3.65 2.09
N ASN A 85 -26.63 4.84 2.46
CA ASN A 85 -28.06 5.22 2.48
C ASN A 85 -28.29 6.60 1.83
N MET A 86 -29.47 6.84 1.27
CA MET A 86 -29.84 8.10 0.59
C MET A 86 -29.80 9.35 1.49
N ASN A 87 -29.85 9.19 2.81
CA ASN A 87 -29.95 10.29 3.78
C ASN A 87 -28.64 10.64 4.50
N GLN A 88 -27.51 10.06 4.09
CA GLN A 88 -26.21 10.32 4.71
C GLN A 88 -25.20 10.82 3.67
N THR A 89 -24.30 11.71 4.09
CA THR A 89 -23.35 12.38 3.20
C THR A 89 -22.10 11.53 2.98
N TYR A 90 -21.80 11.18 1.72
CA TYR A 90 -20.52 10.59 1.27
C TYR A 90 -19.37 11.57 1.53
N SER A 91 -18.85 11.53 2.74
CA SER A 91 -17.85 12.49 3.25
C SER A 91 -16.59 11.82 3.79
N SER A 92 -16.64 10.52 4.11
CA SER A 92 -15.48 9.77 4.57
C SER A 92 -15.52 8.31 4.08
N LEU A 93 -14.37 7.63 4.18
CA LEU A 93 -14.26 6.19 4.07
C LEU A 93 -13.47 5.66 5.26
N THR A 94 -13.68 4.40 5.59
CA THR A 94 -13.06 3.75 6.74
C THR A 94 -12.30 2.51 6.29
N ILE A 95 -11.07 2.36 6.78
CA ILE A 95 -10.21 1.21 6.51
C ILE A 95 -9.99 0.48 7.83
N LEU A 96 -10.37 -0.80 7.89
CA LEU A 96 -10.16 -1.66 9.04
C LEU A 96 -9.00 -2.59 8.75
N SER A 97 -7.96 -2.58 9.58
CA SER A 97 -6.78 -3.42 9.41
C SER A 97 -6.44 -4.15 10.70
N GLN A 98 -6.00 -5.40 10.62
CA GLN A 98 -5.56 -6.18 11.79
C GLN A 98 -4.41 -7.10 11.40
N GLY A 99 -3.33 -7.11 12.18
CA GLY A 99 -2.18 -7.97 11.94
C GLY A 99 -2.26 -9.30 12.68
N PHE A 100 -1.76 -10.36 12.02
CA PHE A 100 -1.64 -11.71 12.57
C PHE A 100 -0.22 -12.25 12.35
N TYR A 101 0.19 -13.18 13.22
CA TYR A 101 1.49 -13.85 13.17
C TYR A 101 2.66 -12.85 13.18
N LYS A 102 3.47 -12.79 12.12
CA LYS A 102 4.57 -11.82 11.98
C LYS A 102 4.12 -10.37 12.19
N TYR A 103 2.86 -10.05 11.90
CA TYR A 103 2.30 -8.71 12.03
C TYR A 103 1.49 -8.48 13.31
N ARG A 104 1.61 -9.35 14.33
CA ARG A 104 0.87 -9.23 15.60
C ARG A 104 1.10 -7.93 16.38
N PHE A 105 2.11 -7.15 16.00
CA PHE A 105 2.37 -5.82 16.58
C PHE A 105 1.31 -4.79 16.20
N LEU A 106 0.51 -5.06 15.16
CA LEU A 106 -0.60 -4.21 14.73
C LEU A 106 -1.93 -4.81 15.21
N ASP A 107 -2.47 -4.24 16.28
CA ASP A 107 -3.82 -4.58 16.74
C ASP A 107 -4.89 -4.15 15.73
N ALA A 108 -6.12 -4.59 15.95
CA ALA A 108 -7.27 -4.14 15.18
C ALA A 108 -7.35 -2.60 15.21
N SER A 109 -7.27 -2.00 14.03
CA SER A 109 -7.16 -0.57 13.84
C SER A 109 -8.18 -0.09 12.82
N ILE A 110 -8.65 1.15 13.03
CA ILE A 110 -9.62 1.82 12.18
C ILE A 110 -9.00 3.14 11.73
N CYS A 111 -8.85 3.29 10.41
CA CYS A 111 -8.36 4.48 9.76
C CYS A 111 -9.52 5.18 9.05
N GLU A 112 -9.99 6.30 9.61
CA GLU A 112 -11.01 7.14 8.98
C GLU A 112 -10.35 8.19 8.09
N VAL A 113 -10.73 8.17 6.83
CA VAL A 113 -10.21 9.05 5.79
C VAL A 113 -11.29 10.06 5.44
N THR A 114 -11.01 11.34 5.67
CA THR A 114 -11.87 12.46 5.29
C THR A 114 -11.17 13.30 4.23
N PRO A 115 -11.42 13.04 2.93
CA PRO A 115 -10.77 13.79 1.87
C PRO A 115 -11.32 15.21 1.79
N LEU A 116 -10.44 16.17 1.50
CA LEU A 116 -10.78 17.56 1.22
C LEU A 116 -10.42 17.83 -0.25
N LEU A 117 -11.30 18.50 -0.98
CA LEU A 117 -11.01 19.12 -2.27
C LEU A 117 -10.37 20.47 -2.00
N THR A 118 -9.09 20.61 -2.29
CA THR A 118 -8.42 21.91 -2.20
C THR A 118 -8.21 22.49 -3.57
N THR A 119 -8.10 23.80 -3.67
CA THR A 119 -7.69 24.49 -4.88
C THR A 119 -6.31 25.05 -4.62
N VAL A 120 -5.34 24.64 -5.43
CA VAL A 120 -3.96 25.13 -5.37
C VAL A 120 -3.69 26.05 -6.55
N ARG A 121 -2.98 27.14 -6.26
CA ARG A 121 -2.35 27.99 -7.24
C ARG A 121 -0.88 27.61 -7.30
N ALA A 122 -0.46 27.02 -8.40
CA ALA A 122 0.95 26.83 -8.69
C ALA A 122 1.50 28.09 -9.35
N ASN A 123 2.56 28.64 -8.79
CA ASN A 123 3.34 29.73 -9.36
C ASN A 123 4.66 29.17 -9.88
N TYR A 124 4.95 29.49 -11.15
CA TYR A 124 6.16 29.09 -11.85
C TYR A 124 6.92 30.37 -12.14
N SER A 125 7.85 30.74 -11.26
CA SER A 125 8.64 31.96 -11.38
C SER A 125 10.09 31.70 -11.00
N ASN A 126 11.04 32.20 -11.80
CA ASN A 126 12.48 32.11 -11.54
C ASN A 126 12.97 30.67 -11.30
N ASP A 127 12.59 29.73 -12.16
CA ASP A 127 12.92 28.30 -12.05
C ASP A 127 12.46 27.61 -10.74
N LEU A 128 11.63 28.29 -9.95
CA LEU A 128 11.06 27.78 -8.72
C LEU A 128 9.56 27.51 -8.91
N ILE A 129 9.14 26.31 -8.51
CA ILE A 129 7.73 25.93 -8.44
C ILE A 129 7.30 26.14 -6.99
N SER A 130 6.47 27.15 -6.74
CA SER A 130 5.80 27.34 -5.46
C SER A 130 4.30 27.04 -5.60
N SER A 131 3.70 26.51 -4.54
CA SER A 131 2.27 26.22 -4.49
C SER A 131 1.65 26.84 -3.27
N GLU A 132 0.47 27.42 -3.45
CA GLU A 132 -0.35 27.98 -2.38
C GLU A 132 -1.74 27.36 -2.43
N VAL A 133 -2.29 27.00 -1.28
CA VAL A 133 -3.66 26.50 -1.18
C VAL A 133 -4.61 27.70 -1.11
N ASN A 134 -5.33 27.96 -2.20
CA ASN A 134 -6.33 29.03 -2.29
C ASN A 134 -7.61 28.72 -1.52
N SER A 135 -8.07 27.46 -1.54
CA SER A 135 -9.28 27.05 -0.82
C SER A 135 -9.25 25.56 -0.49
N SER A 136 -10.00 25.15 0.53
CA SER A 136 -10.15 23.75 0.92
C SER A 136 -11.59 23.50 1.34
N THR A 137 -12.28 22.58 0.67
CA THR A 137 -13.66 22.20 0.96
C THR A 137 -13.76 20.70 1.22
N PRO A 138 -14.54 20.27 2.22
CA PRO A 138 -14.79 18.84 2.43
C PRO A 138 -15.59 18.26 1.28
N PHE A 139 -15.46 16.95 1.07
CA PHE A 139 -16.28 16.25 0.09
C PHE A 139 -17.78 16.41 0.39
N ARG A 140 -18.52 16.80 -0.65
CA ARG A 140 -19.99 16.89 -0.68
C ARG A 140 -20.57 15.67 -1.40
N PRO A 141 -21.88 15.37 -1.25
CA PRO A 141 -22.54 14.23 -1.91
C PRO A 141 -22.32 14.13 -3.42
N GLU A 142 -22.15 15.28 -4.09
CA GLU A 142 -21.84 15.38 -5.52
C GLU A 142 -20.50 14.73 -5.92
N ASN A 143 -19.60 14.51 -4.96
CA ASN A 143 -18.27 13.92 -5.19
C ASN A 143 -18.24 12.41 -4.94
N VAL A 144 -19.41 11.76 -4.90
CA VAL A 144 -19.54 10.34 -4.58
C VAL A 144 -18.75 9.45 -5.53
N GLN A 145 -18.68 9.79 -6.82
CA GLN A 145 -17.91 9.03 -7.82
C GLN A 145 -16.41 9.09 -7.52
N LEU A 146 -15.90 10.27 -7.14
CA LEU A 146 -14.49 10.45 -6.79
C LEU A 146 -14.14 9.68 -5.50
N LEU A 147 -14.99 9.75 -4.48
CA LEU A 147 -14.79 8.99 -3.25
C LEU A 147 -14.86 7.48 -3.50
N SER A 148 -15.76 7.03 -4.37
CA SER A 148 -15.92 5.63 -4.77
C SER A 148 -14.69 5.12 -5.53
N PHE A 149 -14.11 5.95 -6.41
CA PHE A 149 -12.85 5.64 -7.07
C PHE A 149 -11.72 5.46 -6.04
N ILE A 150 -11.56 6.41 -5.11
CA ILE A 150 -10.52 6.34 -4.07
C ILE A 150 -10.72 5.09 -3.21
N ALA A 151 -11.94 4.82 -2.75
CA ALA A 151 -12.26 3.62 -1.99
C ALA A 151 -11.97 2.33 -2.79
N GLY A 152 -12.22 2.34 -4.09
CA GLY A 152 -11.87 1.25 -5.02
C GLY A 152 -10.37 1.00 -5.10
N VAL A 153 -9.56 2.07 -5.21
CA VAL A 153 -8.09 1.93 -5.23
C VAL A 153 -7.56 1.44 -3.89
N VAL A 154 -8.05 1.97 -2.78
CA VAL A 154 -7.66 1.49 -1.44
C VAL A 154 -8.03 0.02 -1.26
N LYS A 155 -9.23 -0.40 -1.71
CA LYS A 155 -9.66 -1.80 -1.68
C LYS A 155 -8.74 -2.68 -2.53
N PHE A 156 -8.44 -2.24 -3.75
CA PHE A 156 -7.53 -2.95 -4.64
C PHE A 156 -6.14 -3.11 -4.02
N GLN A 157 -5.58 -2.03 -3.46
CA GLN A 157 -4.27 -2.06 -2.80
C GLN A 157 -4.26 -2.95 -1.56
N SER A 158 -5.31 -2.91 -0.74
CA SER A 158 -5.45 -3.82 0.38
C SER A 158 -5.38 -5.29 -0.07
N MET A 159 -6.20 -5.68 -1.05
CA MET A 159 -6.28 -7.07 -1.49
C MET A 159 -4.97 -7.54 -2.13
N ASN A 160 -4.35 -6.72 -2.96
CA ASN A 160 -3.12 -7.08 -3.68
C ASN A 160 -1.85 -6.94 -2.83
N SER A 161 -1.92 -6.25 -1.70
CA SER A 161 -0.77 -6.15 -0.79
C SER A 161 -0.47 -7.44 -0.04
N GLN A 162 -1.45 -8.36 0.08
CA GLN A 162 -1.31 -9.63 0.79
C GLN A 162 -0.91 -10.74 -0.19
N GLY A 163 0.32 -11.24 -0.05
CA GLY A 163 0.79 -12.45 -0.68
C GLY A 163 0.54 -13.70 0.18
N LEU A 164 1.08 -14.84 -0.27
CA LEU A 164 0.90 -16.13 0.39
C LEU A 164 1.55 -16.21 1.78
N SER A 165 2.69 -15.57 2.01
CA SER A 165 3.43 -15.63 3.28
C SER A 165 3.69 -14.26 3.90
N SER A 166 3.43 -13.18 3.18
CA SER A 166 3.77 -11.82 3.60
C SER A 166 2.79 -10.81 3.04
N SER A 167 2.70 -9.66 3.68
CA SER A 167 2.03 -8.46 3.20
C SER A 167 3.07 -7.38 2.96
N VAL A 168 3.00 -6.69 1.81
CA VAL A 168 3.88 -5.55 1.52
C VAL A 168 3.68 -4.44 2.55
N ILE A 169 2.44 -4.19 2.98
CA ILE A 169 2.10 -3.22 4.04
C ILE A 169 2.74 -3.69 5.35
N GLY A 170 2.50 -4.94 5.73
CA GLY A 170 2.99 -5.50 6.99
C GLY A 170 4.51 -5.53 7.06
N ASP A 171 5.19 -5.88 5.97
CA ASP A 171 6.65 -5.91 5.89
C ASP A 171 7.27 -4.52 5.92
N THR A 172 6.62 -3.54 5.30
CA THR A 172 7.04 -2.14 5.37
C THR A 172 6.94 -1.62 6.80
N LEU A 173 5.81 -1.83 7.46
CA LEU A 173 5.61 -1.45 8.86
C LEU A 173 6.58 -2.18 9.80
N TYR A 174 6.77 -3.48 9.60
CA TYR A 174 7.72 -4.28 10.38
C TYR A 174 9.15 -3.78 10.20
N SER A 175 9.55 -3.42 8.98
CA SER A 175 10.89 -2.89 8.67
C SER A 175 11.12 -1.53 9.34
N ILE A 176 10.16 -0.59 9.20
CA ILE A 176 10.28 0.73 9.82
C ILE A 176 10.35 0.58 11.34
N TYR A 177 9.43 -0.20 11.91
CA TYR A 177 9.40 -0.46 13.35
C TYR A 177 10.72 -1.07 13.85
N SER A 178 11.16 -2.19 13.25
CA SER A 178 12.40 -2.88 13.66
C SER A 178 13.66 -2.03 13.47
N SER A 179 13.68 -1.09 12.52
CA SER A 179 14.79 -0.16 12.35
C SER A 179 14.81 0.99 13.36
N THR A 180 13.65 1.38 13.88
CA THR A 180 13.53 2.53 14.79
C THR A 180 13.65 2.11 16.25
N THR A 181 13.41 0.84 16.59
CA THR A 181 13.36 0.38 17.98
C THR A 181 14.40 -0.72 18.25
N ASN A 182 15.30 -0.50 19.20
CA ASN A 182 16.22 -1.54 19.70
C ASN A 182 15.53 -2.59 20.60
N THR A 183 14.24 -2.42 20.90
CA THR A 183 13.43 -3.33 21.71
C THR A 183 12.77 -4.40 20.85
N SER A 184 12.71 -5.64 21.34
CA SER A 184 12.01 -6.72 20.65
C SER A 184 10.54 -6.35 20.41
N ILE A 185 10.06 -6.57 19.18
CA ILE A 185 8.69 -6.30 18.69
C ILE A 185 7.59 -6.90 19.57
N ASP A 186 7.95 -7.86 20.42
CA ASP A 186 7.04 -8.58 21.29
C ASP A 186 6.77 -7.89 22.64
N ASN A 187 7.61 -6.94 23.04
CA ASN A 187 7.56 -6.35 24.36
C ASN A 187 7.28 -4.84 24.30
N ASN A 188 6.04 -4.50 24.65
CA ASN A 188 5.54 -3.19 25.08
C ASN A 188 4.93 -2.25 24.01
N LEU A 189 3.61 -2.13 24.17
CA LEU A 189 2.63 -1.06 23.91
C LEU A 189 3.13 0.40 23.71
N GLY A 190 4.38 0.73 24.06
CA GLY A 190 4.92 2.10 24.02
C GLY A 190 5.10 2.70 22.62
N ASN A 191 5.34 1.87 21.59
CA ASN A 191 5.60 2.34 20.22
C ASN A 191 4.44 2.11 19.23
N GLN A 192 3.27 1.70 19.73
CA GLN A 192 2.11 1.45 18.88
C GLN A 192 1.66 2.72 18.13
N THR A 193 1.82 3.89 18.76
CA THR A 193 1.53 5.19 18.13
C THR A 193 2.37 5.45 16.90
N GLN A 194 3.64 5.02 16.87
CA GLN A 194 4.48 5.17 15.69
C GLN A 194 3.99 4.25 14.57
N VAL A 195 3.73 2.98 14.84
CA VAL A 195 3.19 2.04 13.84
C VAL A 195 1.91 2.57 13.21
N TYR A 196 0.98 3.09 14.03
CA TYR A 196 -0.26 3.67 13.52
C TYR A 196 -0.02 4.93 12.69
N LYS A 197 0.95 5.76 13.06
CA LYS A 197 1.35 6.92 12.26
C LYS A 197 1.91 6.48 10.90
N GLU A 198 2.78 5.48 10.86
CA GLU A 198 3.32 4.96 9.59
C GLU A 198 2.22 4.32 8.73
N LEU A 199 1.26 3.61 9.34
CA LEU A 199 0.10 3.06 8.64
C LEU A 199 -0.80 4.19 8.10
N GLU A 200 -0.99 5.26 8.87
CA GLU A 200 -1.70 6.46 8.41
C GLU A 200 -1.00 7.10 7.20
N GLU A 201 0.30 7.32 7.28
CA GLU A 201 1.09 7.90 6.18
C GLU A 201 1.09 6.99 4.95
N TYR A 202 1.11 5.66 5.13
CA TYR A 202 0.97 4.72 4.03
C TYR A 202 -0.36 4.90 3.29
N TRP A 203 -1.49 4.89 4.02
CA TRP A 203 -2.81 5.04 3.41
C TRP A 203 -3.00 6.44 2.81
N ARG A 204 -2.51 7.48 3.48
CA ARG A 204 -2.46 8.84 2.96
C ARG A 204 -1.72 8.89 1.63
N GLY A 205 -0.53 8.30 1.55
CA GLY A 205 0.27 8.22 0.33
C GLY A 205 -0.45 7.52 -0.81
N VAL A 206 -1.11 6.39 -0.54
CA VAL A 206 -1.94 5.69 -1.55
C VAL A 206 -3.05 6.60 -2.08
N ILE A 207 -3.75 7.32 -1.21
CA ILE A 207 -4.87 8.19 -1.58
C ILE A 207 -4.38 9.42 -2.35
N GLU A 208 -3.35 10.09 -1.87
CA GLU A 208 -2.77 11.29 -2.50
C GLU A 208 -2.15 10.96 -3.86
N PHE A 209 -1.48 9.81 -3.99
CA PHE A 209 -0.97 9.34 -5.27
C PHE A 209 -2.10 9.04 -6.25
N SER A 210 -3.15 8.34 -5.81
CA SER A 210 -4.31 8.00 -6.65
C SER A 210 -5.02 9.25 -7.16
N ALA A 211 -5.19 10.24 -6.29
CA ALA A 211 -5.78 11.51 -6.68
C ALA A 211 -4.87 12.33 -7.60
N THR A 212 -3.55 12.28 -7.39
CA THR A 212 -2.58 12.89 -8.31
C THR A 212 -2.63 12.25 -9.68
N PHE A 213 -2.74 10.92 -9.73
CA PHE A 213 -2.90 10.18 -10.98
C PHE A 213 -4.17 10.61 -11.73
N LEU A 214 -5.32 10.69 -11.05
CA LEU A 214 -6.55 11.22 -11.64
C LEU A 214 -6.35 12.64 -12.16
N ARG A 215 -5.77 13.53 -11.33
CA ARG A 215 -5.50 14.90 -11.71
C ARG A 215 -4.64 14.96 -12.98
N SER A 216 -3.55 14.21 -13.05
CA SER A 216 -2.68 14.18 -14.24
C SER A 216 -3.39 13.60 -15.46
N GLY A 217 -4.20 12.55 -15.29
CA GLY A 217 -4.91 11.89 -16.39
C GLY A 217 -5.96 12.79 -17.05
N PHE A 218 -6.65 13.61 -16.27
CA PHE A 218 -7.68 14.54 -16.77
C PHE A 218 -7.14 15.93 -17.14
N MET A 219 -5.87 16.24 -16.81
CA MET A 219 -5.23 17.51 -17.18
C MET A 219 -4.66 17.54 -18.61
N VAL A 220 -4.86 16.51 -19.43
CA VAL A 220 -4.23 16.46 -20.77
C VAL A 220 -5.09 17.13 -21.84
N VAL A 221 -6.42 17.08 -21.74
CA VAL A 221 -7.31 17.61 -22.79
C VAL A 221 -7.91 18.94 -22.35
N GLY A 222 -7.69 20.00 -23.13
CA GLY A 222 -8.24 21.35 -22.90
C GLY A 222 -7.57 22.15 -21.77
N SER A 223 -6.57 21.60 -21.09
CA SER A 223 -5.88 22.29 -19.98
C SER A 223 -4.81 23.28 -20.44
N PHE A 224 -4.42 23.21 -21.72
CA PHE A 224 -3.50 24.16 -22.35
C PHE A 224 -4.18 24.81 -23.55
N PRO A 225 -3.84 26.09 -23.85
CA PRO A 225 -4.18 26.69 -25.14
C PRO A 225 -3.74 25.74 -26.27
N ASP A 226 -4.65 25.48 -27.20
CA ASP A 226 -4.41 24.64 -28.38
C ASP A 226 -4.05 23.16 -28.10
N ASN A 227 -4.34 22.63 -26.90
CA ASN A 227 -3.96 21.27 -26.46
C ASN A 227 -2.44 21.01 -26.57
N THR A 228 -1.61 22.05 -26.61
CA THR A 228 -0.16 21.93 -26.68
C THR A 228 0.44 22.17 -25.31
N ILE A 229 1.23 21.22 -24.80
CA ILE A 229 1.98 21.37 -23.55
C ILE A 229 3.02 22.47 -23.77
N PRO A 230 3.00 23.59 -23.01
CA PRO A 230 3.98 24.66 -23.18
C PRO A 230 5.40 24.15 -22.97
N ASN A 231 6.32 24.52 -23.86
CA ASN A 231 7.75 24.15 -23.79
C ASN A 231 8.43 24.62 -22.48
N ASN A 232 7.79 25.52 -21.74
CA ASN A 232 8.29 26.10 -20.49
C ASN A 232 7.84 25.33 -19.22
N LEU A 233 7.31 24.11 -19.38
CA LEU A 233 7.02 23.23 -18.24
C LEU A 233 8.22 22.35 -17.85
N SER A 234 9.25 22.29 -18.70
CA SER A 234 10.53 21.68 -18.38
C SER A 234 11.52 22.77 -17.95
N SER A 235 12.00 22.72 -16.70
CA SER A 235 13.15 23.54 -16.28
C SER A 235 14.43 22.70 -16.43
N PRO A 236 15.49 23.22 -17.07
CA PRO A 236 16.77 22.54 -17.13
C PRO A 236 17.37 22.43 -15.73
N VAL A 237 17.52 21.19 -15.24
CA VAL A 237 18.14 20.95 -13.93
C VAL A 237 19.66 20.93 -14.10
N ASN A 238 20.31 22.06 -13.81
CA ASN A 238 21.77 22.13 -13.66
C ASN A 238 22.14 21.85 -12.21
N GLY A 239 22.50 20.60 -11.91
CA GLY A 239 22.95 20.21 -10.58
C GLY A 239 23.30 18.73 -10.49
N THR A 240 24.03 18.36 -9.43
CA THR A 240 24.29 16.96 -9.08
C THR A 240 23.09 16.41 -8.29
N MET A 241 22.32 15.53 -8.93
CA MET A 241 21.22 14.82 -8.27
C MET A 241 21.80 13.70 -7.38
N TYR A 242 21.65 13.83 -6.06
CA TYR A 242 21.98 12.75 -5.14
C TYR A 242 20.77 11.83 -4.96
N ILE A 243 20.78 10.70 -5.66
CA ILE A 243 19.77 9.65 -5.49
C ILE A 243 20.27 8.72 -4.39
N SER A 244 19.71 8.84 -3.19
CA SER A 244 19.90 7.84 -2.14
C SER A 244 18.80 6.80 -2.26
N THR A 245 19.12 5.63 -2.81
CA THR A 245 18.21 4.49 -2.78
C THR A 245 18.36 3.75 -1.46
N ILE A 246 17.25 3.54 -0.75
CA ILE A 246 17.21 2.59 0.38
C ILE A 246 17.20 1.19 -0.25
N GLY A 247 18.39 0.61 -0.38
CA GLY A 247 18.53 -0.81 -0.67
C GLY A 247 18.41 -1.64 0.60
N TRP A 248 17.78 -2.81 0.52
CA TRP A 248 17.81 -3.81 1.58
C TRP A 248 19.25 -4.29 1.80
N THR A 249 20.00 -3.67 2.70
CA THR A 249 21.27 -4.25 3.18
C THR A 249 20.92 -5.33 4.21
N ARG A 250 20.55 -6.52 3.73
CA ARG A 250 20.32 -7.68 4.59
C ARG A 250 21.68 -8.30 4.88
N ARG A 251 22.36 -7.83 5.93
CA ARG A 251 23.58 -8.47 6.46
C ARG A 251 23.21 -9.78 7.15
N SER A 252 23.05 -10.86 6.40
CA SER A 252 23.12 -12.22 6.97
C SER A 252 23.81 -13.18 6.01
N VAL A 253 24.52 -14.16 6.57
CA VAL A 253 25.17 -15.27 5.84
C VAL A 253 24.20 -16.02 4.91
N THR A 254 22.90 -15.92 5.19
CA THR A 254 21.81 -16.49 4.38
C THR A 254 21.71 -15.88 2.97
N TYR A 255 22.20 -14.64 2.75
CA TYR A 255 22.27 -14.03 1.41
C TYR A 255 23.28 -14.73 0.50
N LEU A 256 24.45 -15.11 1.05
CA LEU A 256 25.45 -15.91 0.30
C LEU A 256 24.87 -17.27 -0.11
N LEU A 257 24.11 -17.91 0.80
CA LEU A 257 23.40 -19.16 0.51
C LEU A 257 22.34 -19.02 -0.59
N ALA A 258 21.67 -17.87 -0.69
CA ALA A 258 20.66 -17.62 -1.71
C ALA A 258 21.26 -17.29 -3.09
N ILE A 259 22.42 -16.62 -3.13
CA ILE A 259 23.08 -16.22 -4.38
C ILE A 259 23.91 -17.33 -5.00
N LEU A 260 24.46 -18.23 -4.20
CA LEU A 260 25.29 -19.33 -4.66
C LEU A 260 24.59 -20.21 -5.73
N PRO A 261 23.33 -20.66 -5.56
CA PRO A 261 22.67 -21.42 -6.63
C PRO A 261 22.39 -20.59 -7.89
N ILE A 262 22.05 -19.30 -7.76
CA ILE A 262 21.76 -18.40 -8.90
C ILE A 262 23.03 -18.12 -9.71
N THR A 263 24.16 -17.93 -9.04
CA THR A 263 25.46 -17.71 -9.69
C THR A 263 25.98 -18.98 -10.36
N ILE A 264 25.80 -20.14 -9.73
CA ILE A 264 26.15 -21.44 -10.33
C ILE A 264 25.33 -21.69 -11.59
N THR A 265 24.01 -21.50 -11.56
CA THR A 265 23.17 -21.68 -12.76
C THR A 265 23.57 -20.72 -13.87
N ALA A 266 23.84 -19.45 -13.56
CA ALA A 266 24.32 -18.49 -14.55
C ALA A 266 25.63 -18.94 -15.21
N ILE A 267 26.62 -19.40 -14.43
CA ILE A 267 27.90 -19.90 -14.94
C ILE A 267 27.70 -21.12 -15.85
N PHE A 268 26.90 -22.09 -15.43
CA PHE A 268 26.61 -23.28 -16.25
C PHE A 268 25.92 -22.91 -17.56
N THR A 269 24.96 -21.98 -17.52
CA THR A 269 24.25 -21.53 -18.71
C THR A 269 25.22 -20.88 -19.71
N LEU A 270 26.13 -20.06 -19.22
CA LEU A 270 27.12 -19.36 -20.02
C LEU A 270 28.19 -20.32 -20.59
N ALA A 271 28.61 -21.31 -19.81
CA ALA A 271 29.51 -22.37 -20.25
C ALA A 271 28.89 -23.24 -21.36
N CYS A 272 27.61 -23.61 -21.23
CA CYS A 272 26.87 -24.34 -22.27
C CYS A 272 26.74 -23.51 -23.55
N ALA A 273 26.43 -22.21 -23.43
CA ALA A 273 26.35 -21.31 -24.58
C ALA A 273 27.69 -21.19 -25.30
N LEU A 274 28.79 -20.97 -24.57
CA LEU A 274 30.14 -20.93 -25.13
C LEU A 274 30.52 -22.25 -25.78
N TYR A 275 30.23 -23.38 -25.15
CA TYR A 275 30.49 -24.70 -25.71
C TYR A 275 29.74 -24.93 -27.02
N SER A 276 28.47 -24.49 -27.10
CA SER A 276 27.68 -24.57 -28.34
C SER A 276 28.34 -23.78 -29.46
N ILE A 277 28.77 -22.54 -29.17
CA ILE A 277 29.44 -21.66 -30.15
C ILE A 277 30.78 -22.27 -30.61
N PHE A 278 31.60 -22.78 -29.70
CA PHE A 278 32.89 -23.40 -30.05
C PHE A 278 32.73 -24.70 -30.83
N LYS A 279 31.70 -25.50 -30.53
CA LYS A 279 31.40 -26.73 -31.27
C LYS A 279 30.95 -26.41 -32.68
N GLU A 280 30.09 -25.41 -32.86
CA GLU A 280 29.56 -25.02 -34.17
C GLU A 280 30.61 -24.32 -35.05
N GLY A 281 31.50 -23.53 -34.44
CA GLY A 281 32.66 -22.93 -35.11
C GLY A 281 33.73 -23.91 -35.56
N ARG A 282 33.69 -25.19 -35.13
CA ARG A 282 34.63 -26.25 -35.53
C ARG A 282 34.17 -27.06 -36.75
N TYR A 283 32.93 -26.87 -37.20
CA TYR A 283 32.33 -27.57 -38.35
C TYR A 283 32.08 -26.62 -39.55
N ARG A 284 32.66 -25.43 -39.52
CA ARG A 284 32.91 -24.58 -40.70
C ARG A 284 34.40 -24.57 -41.00
#